data_AF-A0A524GMG6-F1
#
_entry.id   AF-A0A524GMG6-F1
#
_cell.length_a   1.000
_cell.length_b   1.000
_cell.length_c   1.000
_cell.angle_alpha   90.00
_cell.angle_beta   90.00
_cell.angle_gamma   90.00
#
_symmetry.space_group_name_H-M   'P 1'
#
loop_
_entity.id
_entity.type
_entity.pdbx_description
1 polymer ?
#
loop_
_entity_poly.entity_id
_entity_poly.type
_entity_poly.pdbx_seq_one_letter_code
_entity_poly.pdbx_strand_id
1 'polypeptide(L)'
;MRTDDLLGIDVAAEVVTLCRSQLQGPWQVPAELVRLGVARGAARVEIDRERGGFCFRCDGILAAREELQDLAAVFDSNAGRLHRQEAISRTEEAGLSALLWAAGLPGARLDLREQTEGWSGRMEVRRGRFDLEINEDGAAAPSTTLSW
;
A
#
# COMPACT_ATOMS: atom_id res chain seq x y z
N MET A 1 8.90 28.46 17.43
CA MET A 1 9.49 27.23 16.85
C MET A 1 9.67 26.26 18.02
N ARG A 2 8.94 25.14 18.05
CA ARG A 2 9.03 24.18 19.15
C ARG A 2 10.24 23.27 18.93
N THR A 3 10.93 22.88 20.00
CA THR A 3 12.12 22.02 19.94
C THR A 3 11.85 20.67 19.26
N ASP A 4 10.60 20.20 19.28
CA ASP A 4 10.14 18.97 18.60
C ASP A 4 10.19 19.04 17.06
N ASP A 5 10.27 20.24 16.48
CA ASP A 5 10.38 20.44 15.02
C ASP A 5 11.84 20.41 14.54
N LEU A 6 12.81 20.67 15.44
CA LEU A 6 14.24 20.76 15.10
C LEU A 6 14.98 19.41 15.13
N LEU A 7 14.44 18.44 15.89
CA LEU A 7 14.99 17.09 16.05
C LEU A 7 14.01 16.00 15.59
N GLY A 8 12.92 16.39 14.93
CA GLY A 8 11.90 15.47 14.43
C GLY A 8 12.36 14.70 13.20
N ILE A 9 12.11 13.39 13.18
CA ILE A 9 12.28 12.59 11.96
C ILE A 9 11.22 13.03 10.94
N ASP A 10 11.67 13.37 9.74
CA ASP A 10 10.80 13.57 8.59
C ASP A 10 10.30 12.19 8.11
N VAL A 11 9.10 11.82 8.55
CA VAL A 11 8.46 10.53 8.24
C VAL A 11 8.28 10.35 6.74
N ALA A 12 8.07 11.42 5.96
CA ALA A 12 7.97 11.29 4.50
C ALA A 12 9.33 10.91 3.89
N ALA A 13 10.42 11.53 4.35
CA ALA A 13 11.76 11.16 3.93
C ALA A 13 12.15 9.74 4.41
N GLU A 14 11.70 9.33 5.59
CA GLU A 14 11.88 7.97 6.11
C GLU A 14 11.18 6.93 5.23
N VAL A 15 9.91 7.12 4.90
CA VAL A 15 9.16 6.20 4.02
C VAL A 15 9.84 6.05 2.67
N VAL A 16 10.30 7.16 2.06
CA VAL A 16 11.06 7.11 0.80
C VAL A 16 12.37 6.33 0.97
N THR A 17 13.04 6.49 2.11
CA THR A 17 14.29 5.77 2.43
C THR A 17 14.05 4.28 2.63
N LEU A 18 12.99 3.89 3.35
CA LEU A 18 12.56 2.51 3.51
C LEU A 18 12.26 1.87 2.15
N CYS A 19 11.45 2.53 1.32
CA CYS A 19 11.07 2.03 0.00
C CYS A 19 12.27 1.87 -0.94
N ARG A 20 13.26 2.76 -0.87
CA ARG A 20 14.46 2.70 -1.73
C ARG A 20 15.52 1.74 -1.23
N SER A 21 15.66 1.56 0.07
CA SER A 21 16.73 0.75 0.66
C SER A 21 16.40 -0.74 0.65
N GLN A 22 15.13 -1.10 0.80
CA GLN A 22 14.69 -2.49 0.84
C GLN A 22 14.45 -3.07 -0.57
N LEU A 23 14.15 -2.24 -1.56
CA LEU A 23 14.08 -2.64 -2.97
C LEU A 23 15.44 -2.45 -3.66
N GLN A 24 15.92 -3.48 -4.38
CA GLN A 24 17.01 -3.34 -5.36
C GLN A 24 16.58 -2.56 -6.62
N GLY A 25 15.29 -2.24 -6.71
CA GLY A 25 14.74 -1.27 -7.65
C GLY A 25 13.23 -1.45 -7.87
N PRO A 26 12.57 -0.50 -8.55
CA PRO A 26 11.13 -0.57 -8.83
C PRO A 26 10.72 -1.82 -9.61
N TRP A 27 11.64 -2.39 -10.38
CA TRP A 27 11.43 -3.62 -11.15
C TRP A 27 11.12 -4.84 -10.27
N GLN A 28 11.41 -4.80 -8.96
CA GLN A 28 11.07 -5.86 -8.02
C GLN A 28 9.62 -5.80 -7.52
N VAL A 29 8.97 -4.65 -7.58
CA VAL A 29 7.60 -4.46 -7.03
C VAL A 29 6.62 -5.54 -7.51
N PRO A 30 6.54 -5.88 -8.82
CA PRO A 30 5.64 -6.95 -9.25
C PRO A 30 5.93 -8.30 -8.58
N ALA A 31 7.21 -8.65 -8.40
CA ALA A 31 7.59 -9.92 -7.80
C ALA A 31 7.23 -9.95 -6.29
N GLU A 32 7.37 -8.84 -5.59
CA GLU A 32 7.01 -8.74 -4.17
C GLU A 32 5.50 -8.76 -3.97
N LEU A 33 4.71 -8.19 -4.88
CA LEU A 33 3.25 -8.31 -4.89
C LEU A 33 2.80 -9.75 -5.13
N VAL A 34 3.47 -10.50 -6.01
CA VAL A 34 3.20 -11.94 -6.19
C VAL A 34 3.47 -12.70 -4.90
N ARG A 35 4.61 -12.45 -4.25
CA ARG A 35 4.92 -13.10 -2.97
C ARG A 35 3.90 -12.76 -1.89
N LEU A 36 3.48 -11.50 -1.81
CA LEU A 36 2.42 -11.09 -0.89
C LEU A 36 1.12 -11.84 -1.19
N GLY A 37 0.64 -11.85 -2.44
CA GLY A 37 -0.57 -12.56 -2.82
C GLY A 37 -0.53 -14.04 -2.47
N VAL A 38 0.58 -14.72 -2.80
CA VAL A 38 0.78 -16.14 -2.45
C VAL A 38 0.81 -16.33 -0.93
N ALA A 39 1.49 -15.46 -0.17
CA ALA A 39 1.52 -15.51 1.28
C ALA A 39 0.14 -15.29 1.92
N ARG A 40 -0.73 -14.52 1.25
CA ARG A 40 -2.14 -14.31 1.62
C ARG A 40 -3.08 -15.39 1.09
N GLY A 41 -2.55 -16.42 0.44
CA GLY A 41 -3.31 -17.59 0.01
C GLY A 41 -3.93 -17.50 -1.38
N ALA A 42 -3.52 -16.53 -2.22
CA ALA A 42 -3.96 -16.47 -3.61
C ALA A 42 -3.58 -17.76 -4.35
N ALA A 43 -4.56 -18.44 -4.94
CA ALA A 43 -4.33 -19.60 -5.79
C ALA A 43 -4.02 -19.19 -7.24
N ARG A 44 -4.36 -17.95 -7.62
CA ARG A 44 -4.16 -17.39 -8.95
C ARG A 44 -3.67 -15.95 -8.87
N VAL A 45 -2.57 -15.69 -9.56
CA VAL A 45 -2.04 -14.34 -9.74
C VAL A 45 -1.85 -14.08 -11.23
N GLU A 46 -2.29 -12.92 -11.70
CA GLU A 46 -2.13 -12.43 -13.05
C GLU A 46 -1.38 -11.10 -13.03
N ILE A 47 -0.43 -10.95 -13.95
CA ILE A 47 0.26 -9.68 -14.17
C ILE A 47 0.20 -9.37 -15.66
N ASP A 48 -0.43 -8.25 -15.98
CA ASP A 48 -0.44 -7.68 -17.31
C ASP A 48 0.49 -6.46 -17.34
N ARG A 49 1.32 -6.39 -18.38
CA ARG A 49 2.14 -5.20 -18.61
C ARG A 49 1.29 -4.11 -19.25
N GLU A 50 1.39 -2.90 -18.72
CA GLU A 50 0.77 -1.71 -19.30
C GLU A 50 1.81 -0.69 -19.76
N ARG A 51 1.37 0.36 -20.45
CA ARG A 51 2.27 1.43 -20.88
C ARG A 51 2.72 2.25 -19.68
N GLY A 52 3.97 2.01 -19.26
CA GLY A 52 4.58 2.73 -18.13
C GLY A 52 4.21 2.16 -16.77
N GLY A 53 3.67 0.93 -16.73
CA GLY A 53 3.11 0.35 -15.53
C GLY A 53 2.77 -1.13 -15.67
N PHE A 54 1.99 -1.65 -14.72
CA PHE A 54 1.43 -2.99 -14.76
C PHE A 54 0.08 -3.07 -14.03
N CYS A 55 -0.72 -4.05 -14.41
CA CYS A 55 -1.92 -4.45 -13.68
C CYS A 55 -1.66 -5.81 -13.03
N PHE A 56 -1.86 -5.89 -11.74
CA PHE A 56 -1.78 -7.09 -10.93
C PHE A 56 -3.19 -7.48 -10.48
N ARG A 57 -3.55 -8.74 -10.63
CA ARG A 57 -4.85 -9.28 -10.19
C ARG A 57 -4.63 -10.59 -9.47
N CYS A 58 -5.30 -10.80 -8.35
CA CYS A 58 -5.30 -12.09 -7.68
C CYS A 58 -6.67 -12.42 -7.08
N ASP A 59 -6.90 -13.70 -6.83
CA ASP A 59 -7.97 -14.14 -5.95
C ASP A 59 -7.61 -13.84 -4.48
N GLY A 60 -8.63 -13.68 -3.64
CA GLY A 60 -8.44 -13.27 -2.25
C GLY A 60 -8.24 -11.76 -2.09
N ILE A 61 -7.68 -11.36 -0.94
CA ILE A 61 -7.34 -9.97 -0.61
C ILE A 61 -5.85 -9.85 -0.28
N LEU A 62 -5.19 -8.77 -0.70
CA LEU A 62 -3.81 -8.48 -0.30
C LEU A 62 -3.75 -7.81 1.07
N ALA A 63 -4.75 -6.99 1.40
CA ALA A 63 -4.86 -6.29 2.67
C ALA A 63 -6.29 -6.33 3.23
N ALA A 64 -6.40 -6.56 4.53
CA ALA A 64 -7.63 -6.39 5.30
C ALA A 64 -8.02 -4.90 5.40
N ARG A 65 -9.23 -4.64 5.90
CA ARG A 65 -9.76 -3.28 6.07
C ARG A 65 -8.83 -2.42 6.94
N GLU A 66 -8.45 -2.92 8.10
CA GLU A 66 -7.62 -2.22 9.08
C GLU A 66 -6.21 -1.99 8.54
N GLU A 67 -5.70 -2.96 7.81
CA GLU A 67 -4.42 -2.91 7.12
C GLU A 67 -4.37 -1.83 6.03
N LEU A 68 -5.44 -1.66 5.26
CA LEU A 68 -5.57 -0.55 4.30
C LEU A 68 -5.64 0.81 4.99
N GLN A 69 -6.30 0.89 6.14
CA GLN A 69 -6.36 2.12 6.94
C GLN A 69 -4.99 2.50 7.49
N ASP A 70 -4.23 1.53 8.00
CA ASP A 70 -2.85 1.75 8.43
C ASP A 70 -1.97 2.19 7.27
N LEU A 71 -2.06 1.52 6.12
CA LEU A 71 -1.32 1.90 4.92
C LEU A 71 -1.66 3.34 4.48
N ALA A 72 -2.93 3.74 4.51
CA ALA A 72 -3.33 5.11 4.21
C ALA A 72 -2.78 6.11 5.23
N ALA A 73 -2.79 5.77 6.52
CA ALA A 73 -2.27 6.60 7.61
C ALA A 73 -0.77 6.85 7.48
N VAL A 74 0.02 5.91 6.94
CA VAL A 74 1.46 6.13 6.65
C VAL A 74 1.68 7.38 5.80
N PHE A 75 0.76 7.64 4.86
CA PHE A 75 0.91 8.68 3.86
C PHE A 75 0.01 9.90 4.04
N ASP A 76 -0.87 9.89 5.04
CA ASP A 76 -1.67 11.07 5.38
C ASP A 76 -0.77 12.16 5.96
N SER A 77 -0.53 13.22 5.17
CA SER A 77 0.28 14.37 5.62
C SER A 77 -0.38 15.17 6.75
N ASN A 78 -1.69 15.00 6.97
CA ASN A 78 -2.41 15.66 8.06
C ASN A 78 -2.36 14.86 9.36
N ALA A 79 -1.99 13.57 9.30
CA ALA A 79 -1.80 12.74 10.47
C ALA A 79 -0.56 13.18 11.27
N GLY A 80 -0.68 13.13 12.60
CA GLY A 80 0.44 13.42 13.49
C GLY A 80 1.61 12.45 13.30
N ARG A 81 2.84 12.93 13.46
CA ARG A 81 4.09 12.15 13.27
C ARG A 81 4.06 10.77 13.95
N LEU A 82 3.67 10.74 15.22
CA LEU A 82 3.63 9.49 16.00
C LEU A 82 2.64 8.48 15.39
N HIS A 83 1.45 8.94 14.99
CA HIS A 83 0.44 8.09 14.38
C HIS A 83 0.93 7.48 13.06
N ARG A 84 1.62 8.28 12.23
CA ARG A 84 2.22 7.80 10.98
C ARG A 84 3.33 6.77 11.25
N GLN A 85 4.15 6.97 12.29
CA GLN A 85 5.19 6.02 12.65
C GLN A 85 4.61 4.68 13.11
N GLU A 86 3.59 4.73 13.97
CA GLU A 86 2.88 3.53 14.42
C GLU A 86 2.23 2.80 13.24
N ALA A 87 1.67 3.53 12.28
CA ALA A 87 1.12 2.97 11.06
C ALA A 87 2.18 2.29 10.18
N ILE A 88 3.41 2.85 10.09
CA ILE A 88 4.53 2.18 9.41
C ILE A 88 4.84 0.85 10.09
N SER A 89 5.00 0.85 11.42
CA SER A 89 5.29 -0.37 12.17
C SER A 89 4.20 -1.43 12.00
N ARG A 90 2.91 -1.05 12.09
CA ARG A 90 1.79 -1.98 11.87
C ARG A 90 1.76 -2.53 10.44
N THR A 91 2.08 -1.70 9.45
CA THR A 91 2.17 -2.10 8.03
C THR A 91 3.29 -3.12 7.80
N GLU A 92 4.47 -2.91 8.42
CA GLU A 92 5.59 -3.85 8.34
C GLU A 92 5.30 -5.16 9.06
N GLU A 93 4.71 -5.10 10.27
CA GLU A 93 4.31 -6.28 11.06
C GLU A 93 3.25 -7.12 10.33
N ALA A 94 2.33 -6.47 9.61
CA ALA A 94 1.33 -7.13 8.77
C ALA A 94 1.91 -7.73 7.47
N GLY A 95 3.20 -7.53 7.19
CA GLY A 95 3.87 -8.03 5.99
C GLY A 95 3.48 -7.31 4.70
N LEU A 96 3.01 -6.07 4.79
CA LEU A 96 2.51 -5.28 3.65
C LEU A 96 3.59 -4.42 2.98
N SER A 97 4.86 -4.72 3.23
CA SER A 97 5.99 -3.95 2.68
C SER A 97 5.90 -3.80 1.16
N ALA A 98 5.42 -4.82 0.43
CA ALA A 98 5.22 -4.74 -1.01
C ALA A 98 4.25 -3.61 -1.43
N LEU A 99 3.14 -3.44 -0.70
CA LEU A 99 2.19 -2.35 -0.94
C LEU A 99 2.76 -1.00 -0.50
N LEU A 100 3.45 -0.96 0.64
CA LEU A 100 4.16 0.23 1.12
C LEU A 100 5.15 0.73 0.06
N TRP A 101 5.94 -0.16 -0.53
CA TRP A 101 6.89 0.19 -1.58
C TRP A 101 6.21 0.61 -2.87
N ALA A 102 5.16 -0.11 -3.30
CA ALA A 102 4.39 0.24 -4.50
C ALA A 102 3.83 1.66 -4.40
N ALA A 103 3.37 2.05 -3.20
CA ALA A 103 2.82 3.37 -2.92
C ALA A 103 3.87 4.46 -2.66
N GLY A 104 4.97 4.13 -1.98
CA GLY A 104 5.94 5.09 -1.45
C GLY A 104 7.08 5.45 -2.41
N LEU A 105 7.20 4.77 -3.56
CA LEU A 105 8.20 5.12 -4.57
C LEU A 105 7.92 6.51 -5.19
N PRO A 106 8.94 7.35 -5.40
CA PRO A 106 8.75 8.66 -6.02
C PRO A 106 8.13 8.55 -7.42
N GLY A 107 7.00 9.23 -7.61
CA GLY A 107 6.26 9.22 -8.88
C GLY A 107 5.34 8.01 -9.05
N ALA A 108 5.23 7.13 -8.05
CA ALA A 108 4.30 6.02 -8.06
C ALA A 108 2.86 6.48 -8.29
N ARG A 109 2.14 5.62 -8.99
CA ARG A 109 0.69 5.67 -9.10
C ARG A 109 0.22 4.29 -8.66
N LEU A 110 -0.84 4.24 -7.87
CA LEU A 110 -1.39 2.98 -7.39
C LEU A 110 -2.91 3.13 -7.37
N ASP A 111 -3.63 2.16 -7.91
CA ASP A 111 -5.07 1.99 -7.70
C ASP A 111 -5.27 0.55 -7.24
N LEU A 112 -5.36 0.38 -5.93
CA LEU A 112 -5.63 -0.90 -5.28
C LEU A 112 -7.12 -1.01 -4.98
N ARG A 113 -7.73 -2.10 -5.38
CA ARG A 113 -9.14 -2.42 -5.16
C ARG A 113 -9.23 -3.77 -4.51
N GLU A 114 -9.85 -3.80 -3.34
CA GLU A 114 -10.16 -4.99 -2.58
C GLU A 114 -11.67 -5.18 -2.55
N GLN A 115 -12.12 -6.40 -2.78
CA GLN A 115 -13.53 -6.76 -2.67
C GLN A 115 -13.65 -8.01 -1.82
N THR A 116 -14.66 -8.07 -0.96
CA THR A 116 -15.00 -9.22 -0.13
C THR A 116 -16.51 -9.36 0.01
N GLU A 117 -16.95 -10.42 0.66
CA GLU A 117 -18.30 -10.58 1.17
C GLU A 117 -18.42 -9.80 2.50
N GLY A 118 -18.81 -8.52 2.41
CA GLY A 118 -19.02 -7.64 3.56
C GLY A 118 -18.31 -6.29 3.49
N TRP A 119 -17.31 -6.12 2.62
CA TRP A 119 -16.76 -4.79 2.33
C TRP A 119 -16.07 -4.72 0.97
N SER A 120 -15.97 -3.50 0.45
CA SER A 120 -15.05 -3.18 -0.63
C SER A 120 -14.21 -1.97 -0.24
N GLY A 121 -12.96 -1.96 -0.68
CA GLY A 121 -12.05 -0.85 -0.46
C GLY A 121 -11.35 -0.47 -1.73
N ARG A 122 -11.12 0.83 -1.91
CA ARG A 122 -10.28 1.36 -2.98
C ARG A 122 -9.28 2.32 -2.37
N MET A 123 -8.00 2.06 -2.62
CA MET A 123 -6.91 2.95 -2.26
C MET A 123 -6.26 3.48 -3.54
N GLU A 124 -6.29 4.80 -3.72
CA GLU A 124 -5.62 5.48 -4.83
C GLU A 124 -4.42 6.28 -4.31
N VAL A 125 -3.27 6.10 -4.95
CA VAL A 125 -2.04 6.86 -4.72
C VAL A 125 -1.66 7.58 -5.99
N ARG A 126 -1.54 8.90 -5.95
CA ARG A 126 -1.04 9.70 -7.08
C ARG A 126 -0.25 10.90 -6.61
N ARG A 127 1.00 11.01 -7.07
CA ARG A 127 1.87 12.19 -6.81
C ARG A 127 1.97 12.52 -5.30
N GLY A 128 2.04 11.51 -4.46
CA GLY A 128 2.09 11.68 -2.99
C GLY A 128 0.76 12.06 -2.34
N ARG A 129 -0.35 12.03 -3.08
CA ARG A 129 -1.72 12.08 -2.53
C ARG A 129 -2.28 10.68 -2.38
N PHE A 130 -3.11 10.51 -1.36
CA PHE A 130 -3.65 9.26 -0.91
C PHE A 130 -5.13 9.43 -0.62
N ASP A 131 -5.95 8.63 -1.30
CA ASP A 131 -7.39 8.59 -1.11
C ASP A 131 -7.78 7.15 -0.80
N LEU A 132 -8.53 6.94 0.29
CA LEU A 132 -9.04 5.64 0.70
C LEU A 132 -10.57 5.72 0.81
N GLU A 133 -11.25 4.86 0.07
CA GLU A 133 -12.70 4.66 0.13
C GLU A 133 -12.99 3.26 0.66
N ILE A 134 -13.85 3.14 1.67
CA ILE A 134 -14.31 1.85 2.21
C ILE A 134 -15.84 1.85 2.23
N ASN A 135 -16.44 0.79 1.69
CA ASN A 135 -17.90 0.59 1.67
C ASN A 135 -18.25 -0.76 2.32
N GLU A 136 -19.31 -0.80 3.12
CA GLU A 136 -19.71 -1.98 3.90
C GLU A 136 -20.68 -2.94 3.18
N ASP A 137 -20.91 -2.73 1.88
CA ASP A 137 -21.85 -3.52 1.07
C ASP A 137 -21.15 -4.35 -0.02
N GLY A 138 -20.05 -5.02 0.33
CA GLY A 138 -19.36 -5.92 -0.60
C GLY A 138 -20.17 -7.21 -0.82
N ALA A 139 -20.77 -7.39 -2.00
CA ALA A 139 -21.50 -8.62 -2.35
C ALA A 139 -20.74 -9.49 -3.37
N ALA A 140 -19.40 -9.42 -3.38
CA ALA A 140 -18.56 -10.06 -4.38
C ALA A 140 -17.60 -11.07 -3.73
N ALA A 141 -17.19 -12.07 -4.51
CA ALA A 141 -16.15 -13.00 -4.09
C ALA A 141 -14.83 -12.23 -3.82
N PRO A 142 -14.01 -12.68 -2.83
CA PRO A 142 -12.74 -12.05 -2.53
C PRO A 142 -11.84 -11.90 -3.75
N SER A 143 -11.51 -10.66 -4.10
CA SER A 143 -10.59 -10.38 -5.21
C SER A 143 -9.83 -9.07 -5.00
N THR A 144 -8.60 -9.07 -5.49
CA THR A 144 -7.75 -7.89 -5.54
C THR A 144 -7.43 -7.51 -6.98
N THR A 145 -7.51 -6.22 -7.27
CA THR A 145 -6.94 -5.61 -8.48
C THR A 145 -6.06 -4.44 -8.09
N LEU A 146 -4.85 -4.40 -8.63
CA LEU A 146 -3.87 -3.35 -8.38
C LEU A 146 -3.33 -2.85 -9.73
N SER A 147 -3.43 -1.55 -9.99
CA SER A 147 -2.80 -0.92 -11.16
C SER A 147 -1.71 0.05 -10.71
N TRP A 148 -0.50 -0.07 -11.27
CA TRP A 148 0.67 0.76 -10.92
C TRP A 148 1.24 1.48 -12.13
#